data_AF-A0A5B6X915-F1
#
_entry.id   AF-A0A5B6X915-F1
#
_cell.length_a   1.000
_cell.length_b   1.000
_cell.length_c   1.000
_cell.angle_alpha   90.00
_cell.angle_beta   90.00
_cell.angle_gamma   90.00
#
_symmetry.space_group_name_H-M   'P 1'
#
loop_
_entity.id
_entity.type
_entity.pdbx_description
1 polymer ?
#
loop_
_entity_poly.entity_id
_entity_poly.type
_entity_poly.pdbx_seq_one_letter_code
_entity_poly.pdbx_strand_id
1 'polypeptide(L)'
;MLKLRSSGLSCGVCANFRIPIPRCYMNSITTSSIDVKPKVPLYLRPPSFSVSLSELTKWHKWAKNLASSVGSSFINLDNGPDSTLLRRELNWLLQDLIELQHRSVILSRLESGNNENPDVSVALRAPLEEMYCVWRQRIEKRRPFQYVVGCEHWRDLVLSVQEGVLIPRPETEVIIDLVEGVALNNAPELAQGFWADLGTGSGAIAIATARALATHAHGDAYGRVIATDLSPVAVAVATSNVQRYGLQDVVEVRKGSWFEPLKDVQGKLAGVLSNPPYIPSGDISGLQAEVGQHEPILALDGGISGTNDLLHLIDGVASILKPGGFFAFETNGEKQCKFLVEYIENEKPGSFRDMNIVSDFAVNATLQNSFRMLKSSREQLSQLPQPGMEVNTLKLPIKPARYP
;
A
#
# COMPACT_ATOMS: atom_id res chain seq x y z
N MET A 1 -45.68 -9.75 -16.87
CA MET A 1 -45.80 -10.76 -17.94
C MET A 1 -44.82 -10.40 -19.04
N LEU A 2 -43.74 -11.16 -19.21
CA LEU A 2 -43.00 -11.37 -20.45
C LEU A 2 -41.93 -12.42 -20.15
N LYS A 3 -42.25 -13.67 -20.51
CA LYS A 3 -41.34 -14.83 -20.52
C LYS A 3 -40.63 -14.83 -21.87
N LEU A 4 -39.31 -14.90 -21.90
CA LEU A 4 -38.60 -15.47 -23.04
C LEU A 4 -37.52 -16.44 -22.55
N ARG A 5 -37.52 -17.59 -23.23
CA ARG A 5 -36.87 -18.86 -22.88
C ARG A 5 -35.40 -18.84 -23.33
N SER A 6 -34.50 -19.32 -22.49
CA SER A 6 -33.14 -19.72 -22.90
C SER A 6 -33.16 -21.19 -23.33
N SER A 7 -32.97 -21.43 -24.62
CA SER A 7 -32.74 -22.75 -25.22
C SER A 7 -31.31 -23.23 -24.89
N GLY A 8 -31.23 -24.46 -24.38
CA GLY A 8 -29.97 -25.14 -24.13
C GLY A 8 -29.32 -25.64 -25.42
N LEU A 9 -27.99 -25.55 -25.46
CA LEU A 9 -27.13 -26.31 -26.35
C LEU A 9 -26.09 -26.99 -25.46
N SER A 10 -26.25 -28.30 -25.31
CA SER A 10 -25.32 -29.20 -24.65
C SER A 10 -24.15 -29.49 -25.58
N CYS A 11 -22.94 -29.17 -25.15
CA CYS A 11 -21.73 -29.79 -25.69
C CYS A 11 -21.11 -30.62 -24.56
N GLY A 12 -21.27 -31.94 -24.68
CA GLY A 12 -20.66 -32.90 -23.76
C GLY A 12 -19.28 -33.27 -24.26
N VAL A 13 -18.26 -33.09 -23.43
CA VAL A 13 -17.20 -34.05 -23.08
C VAL A 13 -16.38 -33.37 -21.97
N CYS A 14 -16.55 -33.80 -20.71
CA CYS A 14 -15.54 -33.76 -19.64
C CYS A 14 -16.19 -34.37 -18.39
N ALA A 15 -16.22 -35.70 -18.34
CA ALA A 15 -16.59 -36.44 -17.15
C ALA A 15 -15.34 -36.75 -16.31
N ASN A 16 -15.53 -36.65 -15.00
CA ASN A 16 -14.79 -37.30 -13.92
C ASN A 16 -13.51 -36.63 -13.41
N PHE A 17 -13.69 -35.65 -12.51
CA PHE A 17 -13.10 -35.64 -11.16
C PHE A 17 -13.93 -34.67 -10.29
N ARG A 18 -14.94 -35.18 -9.57
CA ARG A 18 -15.68 -34.40 -8.55
C ARG A 18 -15.16 -34.78 -7.17
N ILE A 19 -14.29 -33.95 -6.60
CA ILE A 19 -13.97 -33.95 -5.17
C ILE A 19 -15.06 -33.13 -4.45
N PRO A 20 -15.57 -33.53 -3.27
CA PRO A 20 -16.63 -32.80 -2.57
C PRO A 20 -16.14 -31.39 -2.16
N ILE A 21 -16.99 -30.40 -2.39
CA ILE A 21 -16.73 -28.97 -2.14
C ILE A 21 -17.28 -28.59 -0.77
N PRO A 22 -16.50 -28.03 0.17
CA PRO A 22 -17.05 -27.33 1.33
C PRO A 22 -17.64 -25.98 0.88
N ARG A 23 -18.89 -25.69 1.27
CA ARG A 23 -19.53 -24.39 1.05
C ARG A 23 -18.76 -23.30 1.80
N CYS A 24 -18.20 -22.33 1.08
CA CYS A 24 -17.76 -21.07 1.66
C CYS A 24 -19.00 -20.27 2.11
N TYR A 25 -19.19 -20.12 3.42
CA TYR A 25 -20.18 -19.21 3.98
C TYR A 25 -19.66 -17.77 3.84
N MET A 26 -20.30 -16.97 2.99
CA MET A 26 -20.20 -15.51 3.08
C MET A 26 -21.23 -15.03 4.09
N ASN A 27 -20.78 -14.47 5.20
CA ASN A 27 -21.65 -13.76 6.13
C ASN A 27 -21.90 -12.35 5.59
N SER A 28 -23.16 -12.00 5.35
CA SER A 28 -23.60 -10.63 5.10
C SER A 28 -23.42 -9.81 6.39
N ILE A 29 -22.62 -8.75 6.33
CA ILE A 29 -22.33 -7.90 7.49
C ILE A 29 -23.40 -6.81 7.58
N THR A 30 -24.23 -6.87 8.62
CA THR A 30 -25.05 -5.76 9.09
C THR A 30 -24.23 -4.83 9.98
N THR A 31 -24.45 -3.53 9.82
CA THR A 31 -23.77 -2.43 10.53
C THR A 31 -24.05 -2.42 12.04
N SER A 32 -23.17 -3.04 12.81
CA SER A 32 -22.90 -2.71 14.22
C SER A 32 -21.42 -2.37 14.33
N SER A 33 -21.01 -1.42 15.18
CA SER A 33 -19.62 -1.00 15.39
C SER A 33 -18.65 -2.19 15.38
N ILE A 34 -18.02 -2.42 14.23
CA ILE A 34 -17.16 -3.57 13.99
C ILE A 34 -15.84 -3.25 14.70
N ASP A 35 -15.53 -4.03 15.74
CA ASP A 35 -14.17 -4.15 16.26
C ASP A 35 -13.33 -4.79 15.13
N VAL A 36 -12.84 -3.96 14.20
CA VAL A 36 -12.11 -4.42 13.03
C VAL A 36 -10.78 -4.97 13.51
N LYS A 37 -10.67 -6.30 13.61
CA LYS A 37 -9.42 -6.96 13.96
C LYS A 37 -8.55 -7.12 12.72
N PRO A 38 -7.33 -6.55 12.71
CA PRO A 38 -6.38 -6.76 11.63
C PRO A 38 -6.09 -8.25 11.44
N LYS A 39 -6.10 -8.71 10.19
CA LYS A 39 -5.73 -10.10 9.87
C LYS A 39 -4.24 -10.31 10.12
N VAL A 40 -3.91 -11.42 10.78
CA VAL A 40 -2.52 -11.85 10.96
C VAL A 40 -1.97 -12.35 9.61
N PRO A 41 -0.90 -11.74 9.07
CA PRO A 41 -0.24 -12.22 7.86
C PRO A 41 0.14 -13.70 7.94
N LEU A 42 0.07 -14.42 6.83
CA LEU A 42 0.31 -15.86 6.77
C LEU A 42 1.67 -16.23 7.38
N TYR A 43 2.73 -15.49 7.06
CA TYR A 43 4.09 -15.77 7.54
C TYR A 43 4.25 -15.67 9.07
N LEU A 44 3.38 -14.92 9.75
CA LEU A 44 3.36 -14.73 11.21
C LEU A 44 2.48 -15.75 11.95
N ARG A 45 1.67 -16.53 11.25
CA ARG A 45 0.84 -17.54 11.90
C ARG A 45 1.70 -18.69 12.43
N PRO A 46 1.38 -19.27 13.60
CA PRO A 46 2.11 -20.44 14.09
C PRO A 46 1.92 -21.64 13.16
N PRO A 47 2.96 -22.47 12.94
CA PRO A 47 2.86 -23.70 12.15
C PRO A 47 2.03 -24.76 12.89
N SER A 48 0.70 -24.63 12.79
CA SER A 48 -0.26 -25.42 13.60
C SER A 48 -0.87 -26.58 12.82
N PHE A 49 -0.52 -26.73 11.54
CA PHE A 49 -1.06 -27.74 10.64
C PHE A 49 0.07 -28.62 10.14
N SER A 50 -0.26 -29.85 9.74
CA SER A 50 0.70 -30.78 9.19
C SER A 50 0.07 -31.57 8.05
N VAL A 51 0.83 -31.78 6.99
CA VAL A 51 0.41 -32.56 5.81
C VAL A 51 1.54 -33.46 5.33
N SER A 52 1.23 -34.49 4.56
CA SER A 52 2.28 -35.26 3.87
C SER A 52 2.88 -34.44 2.73
N LEU A 53 4.17 -34.68 2.43
CA LEU A 53 4.83 -34.12 1.25
C LEU A 53 4.06 -34.47 -0.03
N SER A 54 3.49 -35.68 -0.11
CA SER A 54 2.64 -36.12 -1.22
C SER A 54 1.42 -35.22 -1.45
N GLU A 55 0.70 -34.86 -0.38
CA GLU A 55 -0.46 -33.96 -0.47
C GLU A 55 -0.05 -32.54 -0.86
N LEU A 56 1.04 -32.02 -0.28
CA LEU A 56 1.58 -30.72 -0.62
C LEU A 56 2.03 -30.66 -2.09
N THR A 57 2.67 -31.72 -2.61
CA THR A 57 3.06 -31.83 -4.02
C THR A 57 1.84 -31.84 -4.94
N LYS A 58 0.75 -32.54 -4.58
CA LYS A 58 -0.51 -32.53 -5.34
C LYS A 58 -1.11 -31.13 -5.40
N TRP A 59 -1.16 -30.44 -4.26
CA TRP A 59 -1.64 -29.05 -4.20
C TRP A 59 -0.76 -28.12 -5.05
N HIS A 60 0.56 -28.20 -4.91
CA HIS A 60 1.50 -27.37 -5.66
C HIS A 60 1.36 -27.57 -7.17
N LYS A 61 1.24 -28.83 -7.64
CA LYS A 61 1.02 -29.13 -9.06
C LYS A 61 -0.31 -28.55 -9.57
N TRP A 62 -1.38 -28.66 -8.78
CA TRP A 62 -2.66 -28.04 -9.11
C TRP A 62 -2.54 -26.51 -9.21
N ALA A 63 -1.91 -25.86 -8.23
CA ALA A 63 -1.76 -24.42 -8.17
C ALA A 63 -0.91 -23.88 -9.33
N LYS A 64 0.18 -24.57 -9.67
CA LYS A 64 1.07 -24.26 -10.80
C LYS A 64 0.36 -24.40 -12.14
N ASN A 65 -0.47 -25.44 -12.30
CA ASN A 65 -1.29 -25.62 -13.50
C ASN A 65 -2.34 -24.51 -13.65
N LEU A 66 -3.01 -24.13 -12.55
CA LEU A 66 -3.98 -23.05 -12.55
C LEU A 66 -3.33 -21.70 -12.94
N ALA A 67 -2.17 -21.38 -12.35
CA ALA A 67 -1.40 -20.18 -12.71
C ALA A 67 -0.96 -20.20 -14.19
N SER A 68 -0.50 -21.35 -14.69
CA SER A 68 -0.06 -21.48 -16.10
C SER A 68 -1.22 -21.42 -17.08
N SER A 69 -2.45 -21.73 -16.65
CA SER A 69 -3.65 -21.64 -17.50
C SER A 69 -4.03 -20.20 -17.87
N VAL A 70 -3.51 -19.21 -17.14
CA VAL A 70 -3.73 -17.78 -17.42
C VAL A 70 -3.03 -17.35 -18.72
N GLY A 71 -1.87 -17.92 -19.04
CA GLY A 71 -1.07 -17.50 -20.18
C GLY A 71 -0.78 -16.00 -20.14
N SER A 72 -1.18 -15.30 -21.21
CA SER A 72 -1.16 -13.83 -21.36
C SER A 72 -2.54 -13.19 -21.27
N SER A 73 -3.58 -13.93 -20.88
CA SER A 73 -4.96 -13.42 -20.87
C SER A 73 -5.13 -12.17 -20.01
N PHE A 74 -4.44 -12.10 -18.87
CA PHE A 74 -4.48 -10.94 -17.98
C PHE A 74 -3.72 -9.75 -18.56
N ILE A 75 -2.51 -9.96 -19.12
CA ILE A 75 -1.78 -8.89 -19.82
C ILE A 75 -2.66 -8.27 -20.92
N ASN A 76 -3.28 -9.11 -21.75
CA ASN A 76 -4.07 -8.65 -22.89
C ASN A 76 -5.35 -7.90 -22.47
N LEU A 77 -5.86 -8.16 -21.26
CA LEU A 77 -7.09 -7.56 -20.78
C LEU A 77 -6.85 -6.20 -20.11
N ASP A 78 -5.90 -6.14 -19.19
CA ASP A 78 -5.71 -4.99 -18.29
C ASP A 78 -4.23 -4.77 -17.91
N ASN A 79 -3.30 -5.32 -18.71
CA ASN A 79 -1.88 -5.37 -18.37
C ASN A 79 -1.61 -6.07 -17.01
N GLY A 80 -2.48 -7.01 -16.64
CA GLY A 80 -2.41 -7.78 -15.41
C GLY A 80 -1.26 -8.80 -15.36
N PRO A 81 -1.17 -9.58 -14.28
CA PRO A 81 -0.06 -10.49 -14.03
C PRO A 81 -0.06 -11.66 -15.02
N ASP A 82 1.10 -11.95 -15.60
CA ASP A 82 1.29 -13.09 -16.49
C ASP A 82 1.52 -14.39 -15.71
N SER A 83 1.57 -15.52 -16.42
CA SER A 83 1.85 -16.82 -15.81
C SER A 83 3.22 -16.87 -15.11
N THR A 84 4.19 -16.07 -15.53
CA THR A 84 5.52 -16.02 -14.90
C THR A 84 5.46 -15.37 -13.53
N LEU A 85 4.82 -14.21 -13.43
CA LEU A 85 4.58 -13.51 -12.17
C LEU A 85 3.73 -14.35 -11.21
N LEU A 86 2.65 -14.96 -11.70
CA LEU A 86 1.80 -15.81 -10.87
C LEU A 86 2.54 -17.05 -10.32
N ARG A 87 3.47 -17.63 -11.08
CA ARG A 87 4.34 -18.72 -10.55
C ARG A 87 5.31 -18.22 -9.50
N ARG A 88 5.82 -17.00 -9.64
CA ARG A 88 6.68 -16.37 -8.62
C ARG A 88 5.89 -16.12 -7.33
N GLU A 89 4.67 -15.59 -7.44
CA GLU A 89 3.76 -15.42 -6.30
C GLU A 89 3.40 -16.75 -5.63
N LEU A 90 3.24 -17.84 -6.39
CA LEU A 90 3.02 -19.17 -5.83
C LEU A 90 4.21 -19.62 -4.97
N ASN A 91 5.42 -19.35 -5.43
CA ASN A 91 6.64 -19.66 -4.69
C ASN A 91 6.74 -18.81 -3.40
N TRP A 92 6.32 -17.55 -3.43
CA TRP A 92 6.21 -16.72 -2.22
C TRP A 92 5.15 -17.24 -1.26
N LEU A 93 3.97 -17.63 -1.75
CA LEU A 93 2.92 -18.24 -0.93
C LEU A 93 3.41 -19.51 -0.22
N LEU A 94 4.14 -20.37 -0.94
CA LEU A 94 4.75 -21.57 -0.36
C LEU A 94 5.80 -21.23 0.71
N GLN A 95 6.62 -20.19 0.48
CA GLN A 95 7.56 -19.71 1.48
C GLN A 95 6.83 -19.27 2.74
N ASP A 96 5.77 -18.49 2.63
CA ASP A 96 4.99 -18.04 3.79
C ASP A 96 4.24 -19.19 4.47
N LEU A 97 3.78 -20.17 3.71
CA LEU A 97 3.01 -21.31 4.23
C LEU A 97 3.89 -22.29 5.02
N ILE A 98 5.09 -22.61 4.54
CA ILE A 98 5.96 -23.67 5.08
C ILE A 98 6.84 -23.14 6.20
N GLU A 99 6.95 -23.91 7.28
CA GLU A 99 7.86 -23.61 8.38
C GLU A 99 9.32 -23.46 7.96
N LEU A 100 10.01 -22.50 8.57
CA LEU A 100 11.38 -22.11 8.24
C LEU A 100 12.39 -23.27 8.28
N GLN A 101 12.30 -24.15 9.29
CA GLN A 101 13.34 -25.15 9.59
C GLN A 101 13.67 -26.08 8.41
N HIS A 102 12.71 -26.35 7.52
CA HIS A 102 12.88 -27.27 6.39
C HIS A 102 12.46 -26.67 5.04
N ARG A 103 12.15 -25.37 5.00
CA ARG A 103 11.59 -24.68 3.84
C ARG A 103 12.38 -24.90 2.56
N SER A 104 13.68 -24.65 2.56
CA SER A 104 14.53 -24.72 1.37
C SER A 104 14.55 -26.12 0.73
N VAL A 105 14.67 -27.16 1.57
CA VAL A 105 14.69 -28.57 1.15
C VAL A 105 13.34 -28.96 0.55
N ILE A 106 12.23 -28.60 1.23
CA ILE A 106 10.88 -28.90 0.74
C ILE A 106 10.61 -28.19 -0.59
N LEU A 107 10.92 -26.89 -0.71
CA LEU A 107 10.74 -26.14 -1.95
C LEU A 107 11.54 -26.75 -3.12
N SER A 108 12.79 -27.16 -2.88
CA SER A 108 13.61 -27.81 -3.91
C SER A 108 13.01 -29.14 -4.39
N ARG A 109 12.42 -29.93 -3.48
CA ARG A 109 11.71 -31.17 -3.83
C ARG A 109 10.44 -30.89 -4.64
N LEU A 110 9.68 -29.87 -4.25
CA LEU A 110 8.46 -29.44 -4.96
C LEU A 110 8.76 -28.96 -6.39
N GLU A 111 9.87 -28.25 -6.59
CA GLU A 111 10.35 -27.77 -7.90
C GLU A 111 10.82 -28.93 -8.79
N SER A 112 11.63 -29.85 -8.23
CA SER A 112 12.19 -31.00 -8.96
C SER A 112 11.19 -32.13 -9.23
N GLY A 113 10.04 -32.13 -8.52
CA GLY A 113 9.09 -33.25 -8.55
C GLY A 113 9.63 -34.52 -7.89
N ASN A 114 10.71 -34.41 -7.11
CA ASN A 114 11.26 -35.54 -6.36
C ASN A 114 10.32 -35.90 -5.20
N ASN A 115 9.71 -37.09 -5.28
CA ASN A 115 8.80 -37.64 -4.28
C ASN A 115 9.45 -38.69 -3.37
N GLU A 116 10.77 -38.69 -3.22
CA GLU A 116 11.46 -39.50 -2.22
C GLU A 116 10.93 -39.21 -0.80
N ASN A 117 10.55 -40.28 -0.09
CA ASN A 117 9.85 -40.24 1.20
C ASN A 117 8.58 -39.38 1.17
N PRO A 118 7.53 -39.81 0.43
CA PRO A 118 6.32 -39.02 0.19
C PRO A 118 5.49 -38.78 1.46
N ASP A 119 5.68 -39.60 2.49
CA ASP A 119 4.97 -39.54 3.77
C ASP A 119 5.67 -38.64 4.79
N VAL A 120 6.75 -37.93 4.40
CA VAL A 120 7.38 -36.93 5.27
C VAL A 120 6.35 -35.86 5.63
N SER A 121 6.19 -35.67 6.94
CA SER A 121 5.32 -34.66 7.53
C SER A 121 5.90 -33.27 7.31
N VAL A 122 5.09 -32.34 6.78
CA VAL A 122 5.46 -30.94 6.53
C VAL A 122 4.56 -30.04 7.37
N ALA A 123 5.17 -29.21 8.24
CA ALA A 123 4.45 -28.26 9.07
C ALA A 123 4.06 -27.00 8.28
N LEU A 124 2.78 -26.63 8.35
CA LEU A 124 2.18 -25.50 7.64
C LEU A 124 1.55 -24.49 8.60
N ARG A 125 1.54 -23.22 8.18
CA ARG A 125 0.91 -22.09 8.89
C ARG A 125 -0.60 -21.95 8.66
N ALA A 126 -1.12 -22.65 7.65
CA ALA A 126 -2.53 -22.70 7.30
C ALA A 126 -2.84 -24.08 6.67
N PRO A 127 -4.10 -24.55 6.76
CA PRO A 127 -4.49 -25.82 6.16
C PRO A 127 -4.55 -25.72 4.63
N LEU A 128 -4.34 -26.84 3.92
CA LEU A 128 -4.34 -26.85 2.45
C LEU A 128 -5.71 -26.46 1.85
N GLU A 129 -6.80 -26.71 2.56
CA GLU A 129 -8.15 -26.29 2.18
C GLU A 129 -8.24 -24.76 2.04
N GLU A 130 -7.62 -24.02 2.97
CA GLU A 130 -7.51 -22.57 2.87
C GLU A 130 -6.67 -22.18 1.64
N MET A 131 -5.57 -22.90 1.39
CA MET A 131 -4.67 -22.63 0.27
C MET A 131 -5.33 -22.84 -1.10
N TYR A 132 -6.19 -23.85 -1.26
CA TYR A 132 -7.05 -23.99 -2.44
C TYR A 132 -8.00 -22.81 -2.63
N CYS A 133 -8.56 -22.28 -1.54
CA CYS A 133 -9.50 -21.16 -1.59
C CYS A 133 -8.80 -19.85 -1.94
N VAL A 134 -7.70 -19.51 -1.27
CA VAL A 134 -7.01 -18.23 -1.51
C VAL A 134 -6.32 -18.21 -2.88
N TRP A 135 -5.78 -19.34 -3.36
CA TRP A 135 -5.18 -19.40 -4.69
C TRP A 135 -6.23 -19.25 -5.80
N ARG A 136 -7.43 -19.81 -5.61
CA ARG A 136 -8.56 -19.54 -6.52
C ARG A 136 -8.98 -18.07 -6.49
N GLN A 137 -9.03 -17.45 -5.32
CA GLN A 137 -9.32 -16.00 -5.24
C GLN A 137 -8.26 -15.18 -5.99
N ARG A 138 -6.98 -15.53 -5.86
CA ARG A 138 -5.89 -14.86 -6.57
C ARG A 138 -6.06 -14.92 -8.09
N ILE A 139 -6.36 -16.10 -8.62
CA ILE A 139 -6.41 -16.34 -10.07
C ILE A 139 -7.78 -16.00 -10.66
N GLU A 140 -8.86 -16.59 -10.13
CA GLU A 140 -10.20 -16.51 -10.72
C GLU A 140 -10.92 -15.19 -10.39
N LYS A 141 -10.59 -14.59 -9.25
CA LYS A 141 -11.18 -13.31 -8.80
C LYS A 141 -10.23 -12.13 -8.91
N ARG A 142 -8.99 -12.35 -9.38
CA ARG A 142 -7.95 -11.31 -9.44
C ARG A 142 -7.77 -10.59 -8.10
N ARG A 143 -7.94 -11.30 -6.98
CA ARG A 143 -7.71 -10.71 -5.64
C ARG A 143 -6.22 -10.40 -5.50
N PRO A 144 -5.82 -9.20 -5.03
CA PRO A 144 -4.41 -8.86 -4.84
C PRO A 144 -3.66 -9.91 -4.04
N PHE A 145 -2.44 -10.24 -4.47
CA PHE A 145 -1.61 -11.24 -3.80
C PHE A 145 -1.35 -10.85 -2.33
N GLN A 146 -1.10 -9.57 -2.07
CA GLN A 146 -0.88 -9.00 -0.75
C GLN A 146 -2.08 -9.20 0.18
N TYR A 147 -3.31 -9.10 -0.33
CA TYR A 147 -4.51 -9.41 0.45
C TYR A 147 -4.68 -10.92 0.70
N VAL A 148 -4.14 -11.76 -0.19
CA VAL A 148 -4.13 -13.21 -0.02
C VAL A 148 -3.17 -13.63 1.09
N VAL A 149 -1.94 -13.11 1.09
CA VAL A 149 -0.94 -13.41 2.14
C VAL A 149 -1.10 -12.57 3.41
N GLY A 150 -1.82 -11.44 3.32
CA GLY A 150 -2.13 -10.53 4.43
C GLY A 150 -1.02 -9.52 4.74
N CYS A 151 -0.02 -9.37 3.87
CA CYS A 151 1.06 -8.41 4.04
C CYS A 151 1.58 -7.86 2.72
N GLU A 152 2.28 -6.72 2.81
CA GLU A 152 3.08 -6.17 1.73
C GLU A 152 4.50 -5.85 2.21
N HIS A 153 5.46 -6.08 1.33
CA HIS A 153 6.84 -5.64 1.53
C HIS A 153 6.98 -4.20 1.00
N TRP A 154 7.40 -3.27 1.86
CA TRP A 154 7.53 -1.86 1.54
C TRP A 154 8.75 -1.23 2.26
N ARG A 155 9.72 -0.68 1.52
CA ARG A 155 11.09 -0.37 2.00
C ARG A 155 11.72 -1.54 2.76
N ASP A 156 12.19 -1.28 3.98
CA ASP A 156 12.68 -2.25 4.95
C ASP A 156 11.57 -2.83 5.86
N LEU A 157 10.31 -2.53 5.55
CA LEU A 157 9.15 -2.97 6.31
C LEU A 157 8.44 -4.12 5.62
N VAL A 158 7.92 -5.05 6.42
CA VAL A 158 6.77 -5.87 6.05
C VAL A 158 5.58 -5.27 6.79
N LEU A 159 4.50 -4.91 6.10
CA LEU A 159 3.31 -4.27 6.67
C LEU A 159 2.12 -5.21 6.52
N SER A 160 1.30 -5.34 7.55
CA SER A 160 0.02 -6.06 7.41
C SER A 160 -0.91 -5.23 6.54
N VAL A 161 -1.60 -5.89 5.61
CA VAL A 161 -2.62 -5.27 4.76
C VAL A 161 -3.82 -6.21 4.63
N GLN A 162 -4.98 -5.62 4.36
CA GLN A 162 -6.22 -6.35 4.12
C GLN A 162 -7.17 -5.51 3.27
N GLU A 163 -8.23 -6.15 2.79
CA GLU A 163 -9.33 -5.48 2.10
C GLU A 163 -9.83 -4.27 2.90
N GLY A 164 -9.98 -3.13 2.21
CA GLY A 164 -10.30 -1.84 2.81
C GLY A 164 -9.09 -0.98 3.18
N VAL A 165 -7.86 -1.42 2.87
CA VAL A 165 -6.61 -0.65 3.07
C VAL A 165 -5.78 -0.66 1.79
N LEU A 166 -5.37 0.51 1.32
CA LEU A 166 -4.46 0.64 0.16
C LEU A 166 -3.19 -0.20 0.37
N ILE A 167 -2.79 -0.96 -0.64
CA ILE A 167 -1.53 -1.69 -0.62
C ILE A 167 -0.40 -0.68 -0.89
N PRO A 168 0.57 -0.50 0.03
CA PRO A 168 1.66 0.47 -0.14
C PRO A 168 2.39 0.28 -1.48
N ARG A 169 2.73 1.39 -2.14
CA ARG A 169 3.34 1.39 -3.46
C ARG A 169 4.83 1.74 -3.39
N PRO A 170 5.71 1.08 -4.17
CA PRO A 170 7.15 1.41 -4.21
C PRO A 170 7.43 2.88 -4.51
N GLU A 171 6.59 3.53 -5.31
CA GLU A 171 6.68 4.94 -5.68
C GLU A 171 6.58 5.85 -4.44
N THR A 172 5.73 5.50 -3.47
CA THR A 172 5.56 6.23 -2.21
C THR A 172 6.82 6.22 -1.34
N GLU A 173 7.78 5.31 -1.57
CA GLU A 173 9.04 5.27 -0.81
C GLU A 173 9.84 6.57 -0.94
N VAL A 174 9.67 7.28 -2.06
CA VAL A 174 10.32 8.57 -2.33
C VAL A 174 9.97 9.60 -1.27
N ILE A 175 8.73 9.62 -0.75
CA ILE A 175 8.33 10.57 0.30
C ILE A 175 9.27 10.47 1.52
N ILE A 176 9.68 9.26 1.89
CA ILE A 176 10.54 9.09 3.07
C ILE A 176 11.98 9.50 2.77
N ASP A 177 12.47 9.30 1.55
CA ASP A 177 13.76 9.84 1.12
C ASP A 177 13.77 11.39 1.22
N LEU A 178 12.64 12.06 0.97
CA LEU A 178 12.52 13.51 1.15
C LEU A 178 12.53 13.91 2.63
N VAL A 179 11.87 13.13 3.49
CA VAL A 179 11.90 13.32 4.95
C VAL A 179 13.33 13.21 5.47
N GLU A 180 14.02 12.12 5.12
CA GLU A 180 15.43 11.91 5.48
C GLU A 180 16.29 13.08 5.00
N GLY A 181 16.14 13.49 3.74
CA GLY A 181 16.92 14.58 3.16
C GLY A 181 16.76 15.92 3.90
N VAL A 182 15.53 16.26 4.31
CA VAL A 182 15.24 17.52 5.02
C VAL A 182 15.62 17.46 6.49
N ALA A 183 15.31 16.36 7.18
CA ALA A 183 15.64 16.16 8.59
C ALA A 183 17.16 16.07 8.82
N LEU A 184 17.92 15.55 7.85
CA LEU A 184 19.37 15.39 7.94
C LEU A 184 20.16 16.64 7.60
N ASN A 185 19.82 17.31 6.49
CA ASN A 185 20.77 18.22 5.85
C ASN A 185 20.38 19.69 5.97
N ASN A 186 19.08 19.99 6.12
CA ASN A 186 18.57 21.34 5.90
C ASN A 186 17.95 21.97 7.15
N ALA A 187 17.31 21.18 8.01
CA ALA A 187 16.64 21.68 9.21
C ALA A 187 16.51 20.60 10.31
N PRO A 188 17.59 20.32 11.07
CA PRO A 188 17.60 19.30 12.14
C PRO A 188 16.50 19.49 13.20
N GLU A 189 16.03 20.72 13.41
CA GLU A 189 14.91 21.04 14.31
C GLU A 189 13.55 20.50 13.84
N LEU A 190 13.44 20.05 12.58
CA LEU A 190 12.27 19.32 12.10
C LEU A 190 12.30 17.88 12.60
N ALA A 191 13.48 17.30 12.84
CA ALA A 191 13.61 15.92 13.29
C ALA A 191 13.01 15.66 14.68
N GLN A 192 12.94 16.72 15.51
CA GLN A 192 12.41 16.69 16.88
C GLN A 192 10.94 17.15 16.97
N GLY A 193 10.31 17.49 15.84
CA GLY A 193 8.96 18.06 15.80
C GLY A 193 7.83 17.04 15.70
N PHE A 194 6.60 17.54 15.70
CA PHE A 194 5.42 16.75 15.38
C PHE A 194 5.23 16.65 13.86
N TRP A 195 5.05 15.44 13.37
CA TRP A 195 4.77 15.13 11.98
C TRP A 195 3.35 14.57 11.85
N ALA A 196 2.70 14.79 10.72
CA ALA A 196 1.42 14.17 10.41
C ALA A 196 1.51 13.35 9.12
N ASP A 197 0.86 12.18 9.14
CA ASP A 197 0.61 11.35 7.95
C ASP A 197 -0.91 11.33 7.70
N LEU A 198 -1.34 11.93 6.60
CA LEU A 198 -2.75 12.12 6.27
C LEU A 198 -3.21 11.08 5.25
N GLY A 199 -4.23 10.29 5.60
CA GLY A 199 -4.64 9.12 4.81
C GLY A 199 -3.66 7.96 4.99
N THR A 200 -3.33 7.63 6.24
CA THR A 200 -2.19 6.76 6.58
C THR A 200 -2.30 5.33 6.04
N GLY A 201 -3.50 4.85 5.71
CA GLY A 201 -3.72 3.50 5.19
C GLY A 201 -3.19 2.43 6.14
N SER A 202 -2.14 1.71 5.71
CA SER A 202 -1.50 0.67 6.52
C SER A 202 -0.52 1.22 7.57
N GLY A 203 -0.32 2.53 7.65
CA GLY A 203 0.71 3.16 8.49
C GLY A 203 2.10 3.21 7.85
N ALA A 204 2.22 2.96 6.54
CA ALA A 204 3.51 2.82 5.85
C ALA A 204 4.38 4.07 6.01
N ILE A 205 3.82 5.23 5.64
CA ILE A 205 4.50 6.52 5.73
C ILE A 205 4.78 6.84 7.20
N ALA A 206 3.78 6.78 8.07
CA ALA A 206 3.95 7.10 9.49
C ALA A 206 5.06 6.29 10.19
N ILE A 207 5.11 4.97 9.98
CA ILE A 207 6.12 4.07 10.57
C ILE A 207 7.52 4.38 10.03
N ALA A 208 7.65 4.54 8.70
CA ALA A 208 8.95 4.82 8.11
C ALA A 208 9.46 6.22 8.46
N THR A 209 8.57 7.22 8.55
CA THR A 209 8.90 8.55 9.06
C THR A 209 9.39 8.46 10.49
N ALA A 210 8.66 7.80 11.40
CA ALA A 210 9.10 7.68 12.80
C ALA A 210 10.48 7.01 12.93
N ARG A 211 10.75 5.98 12.14
CA ARG A 211 12.07 5.31 12.09
C ARG A 211 13.17 6.24 11.55
N ALA A 212 12.90 6.96 10.47
CA ALA A 212 13.83 7.93 9.89
C ALA A 212 14.13 9.09 10.85
N LEU A 213 13.13 9.55 11.61
CA LEU A 213 13.34 10.59 12.63
C LEU A 213 14.18 10.05 13.80
N ALA A 214 13.92 8.81 14.24
CA ALA A 214 14.64 8.20 15.36
C ALA A 214 16.15 8.00 15.08
N THR A 215 16.54 7.67 13.84
CA THR A 215 17.95 7.54 13.47
C THR A 215 18.75 8.83 13.56
N HIS A 216 18.06 9.97 13.69
CA HIS A 216 18.65 11.31 13.67
C HIS A 216 18.32 12.13 14.92
N ALA A 217 17.71 11.51 15.93
CA ALA A 217 17.51 12.13 17.23
C ALA A 217 18.86 12.34 17.94
N HIS A 218 19.12 13.56 18.38
CA HIS A 218 20.26 13.90 19.23
C HIS A 218 19.76 14.15 20.66
N GLY A 219 20.17 13.30 21.62
CA GLY A 219 19.72 13.38 23.01
C GLY A 219 18.32 12.79 23.23
N ASP A 220 17.58 13.31 24.23
CA ASP A 220 16.29 12.76 24.67
C ASP A 220 15.07 13.24 23.84
N ALA A 221 15.28 14.06 22.81
CA ALA A 221 14.22 14.62 21.98
C ALA A 221 14.02 13.79 20.70
N TYR A 222 12.91 13.06 20.62
CA TYR A 222 12.51 12.29 19.44
C TYR A 222 11.27 12.90 18.78
N GLY A 223 11.27 12.94 17.44
CA GLY A 223 10.10 13.34 16.66
C GLY A 223 8.92 12.38 16.90
N ARG A 224 7.70 12.93 16.84
CA ARG A 224 6.46 12.16 16.99
C ARG A 224 5.63 12.26 15.72
N VAL A 225 4.94 11.19 15.36
CA VAL A 225 4.09 11.14 14.18
C VAL A 225 2.63 10.95 14.60
N ILE A 226 1.73 11.74 14.02
CA ILE A 226 0.29 11.57 14.15
C ILE A 226 -0.24 11.09 12.81
N ALA A 227 -0.61 9.82 12.74
CA ALA A 227 -1.21 9.19 11.58
C ALA A 227 -2.73 9.38 11.63
N THR A 228 -3.35 9.78 10.53
CA THR A 228 -4.80 9.99 10.44
C THR A 228 -5.40 9.23 9.28
N ASP A 229 -6.58 8.65 9.48
CA ASP A 229 -7.36 8.04 8.39
C ASP A 229 -8.86 8.10 8.68
N LEU A 230 -9.66 8.26 7.63
CA LEU A 230 -11.11 8.25 7.71
C LEU A 230 -11.65 6.83 7.90
N SER A 231 -10.97 5.83 7.31
CA SER A 231 -11.38 4.43 7.31
C SER A 231 -11.08 3.78 8.67
N PRO A 232 -12.10 3.24 9.38
CA PRO A 232 -11.86 2.50 10.61
C PRO A 232 -11.02 1.24 10.39
N VAL A 233 -11.06 0.66 9.17
CA VAL A 233 -10.24 -0.50 8.82
C VAL A 233 -8.77 -0.10 8.71
N ALA A 234 -8.48 1.01 8.03
CA ALA A 234 -7.12 1.55 7.92
C ALA A 234 -6.55 1.92 9.29
N VAL A 235 -7.33 2.62 10.13
CA VAL A 235 -6.93 2.96 11.51
C VAL A 235 -6.55 1.72 12.32
N ALA A 236 -7.36 0.64 12.26
CA ALA A 236 -7.06 -0.59 12.96
C ALA A 236 -5.77 -1.26 12.46
N VAL A 237 -5.58 -1.31 11.13
CA VAL A 237 -4.39 -1.92 10.50
C VAL A 237 -3.14 -1.11 10.79
N ALA A 238 -3.18 0.22 10.62
CA ALA A 238 -2.08 1.11 10.98
C ALA A 238 -1.70 0.97 12.45
N THR A 239 -2.68 0.94 13.36
CA THR A 239 -2.44 0.74 14.80
C THR A 239 -1.72 -0.57 15.07
N SER A 240 -2.16 -1.67 14.46
CA SER A 240 -1.52 -2.99 14.62
C SER A 240 -0.11 -3.02 14.04
N ASN A 241 0.13 -2.38 12.89
CA ASN A 241 1.47 -2.28 12.33
C ASN A 241 2.39 -1.44 13.22
N VAL A 242 1.92 -0.29 13.72
CA VAL A 242 2.67 0.57 14.67
C VAL A 242 3.10 -0.24 15.90
N GLN A 243 2.18 -1.01 16.49
CA GLN A 243 2.47 -1.88 17.63
C GLN A 243 3.47 -2.99 17.27
N ARG A 244 3.36 -3.60 16.09
CA ARG A 244 4.30 -4.65 15.65
C ARG A 244 5.72 -4.13 15.50
N TYR A 245 5.88 -2.86 15.15
CA TYR A 245 7.18 -2.20 15.08
C TYR A 245 7.63 -1.57 16.41
N GLY A 246 6.83 -1.69 17.48
CA GLY A 246 7.15 -1.13 18.80
C GLY A 246 7.16 0.40 18.84
N LEU A 247 6.38 1.06 17.97
CA LEU A 247 6.39 2.50 17.78
C LEU A 247 5.19 3.21 18.42
N GLN A 248 4.38 2.52 19.22
CA GLN A 248 3.16 3.08 19.82
C GLN A 248 3.40 4.31 20.72
N ASP A 249 4.61 4.49 21.22
CA ASP A 249 4.97 5.64 22.08
C ASP A 249 5.31 6.90 21.26
N VAL A 250 5.61 6.73 19.96
CA VAL A 250 6.06 7.80 19.07
C VAL A 250 5.16 8.01 17.85
N VAL A 251 4.31 7.03 17.52
CA VAL A 251 3.28 7.11 16.47
C VAL A 251 1.90 6.96 17.08
N GLU A 252 1.10 8.01 16.98
CA GLU A 252 -0.31 8.01 17.39
C GLU A 252 -1.21 7.88 16.16
N VAL A 253 -2.15 6.94 16.17
CA VAL A 253 -3.13 6.77 15.08
C VAL A 253 -4.48 7.32 15.51
N ARG A 254 -5.02 8.27 14.73
CA ARG A 254 -6.30 8.94 15.01
C ARG A 254 -7.27 8.72 13.86
N LYS A 255 -8.54 8.45 14.19
CA LYS A 255 -9.62 8.37 13.19
C LYS A 255 -10.19 9.76 12.91
N GLY A 256 -10.33 10.09 11.63
CA GLY A 256 -11.10 11.26 11.19
C GLY A 256 -10.64 11.77 9.82
N SER A 257 -11.33 12.78 9.31
CA SER A 257 -11.03 13.30 7.97
C SER A 257 -9.89 14.31 8.05
N TRP A 258 -8.82 14.07 7.28
CA TRP A 258 -7.75 15.05 7.03
C TRP A 258 -7.25 15.73 8.32
N PHE A 259 -7.55 17.03 8.47
CA PHE A 259 -7.06 17.87 9.56
C PHE A 259 -7.92 17.83 10.84
N GLU A 260 -9.12 17.23 10.79
CA GLU A 260 -10.04 17.19 11.92
C GLU A 260 -9.41 16.64 13.20
N PRO A 261 -8.62 15.54 13.16
CA PRO A 261 -8.00 14.97 14.34
C PRO A 261 -6.74 15.72 14.82
N LEU A 262 -6.38 16.84 14.19
CA LEU A 262 -5.11 17.56 14.42
C LEU A 262 -5.30 18.95 15.08
N LYS A 263 -6.51 19.27 15.55
CA LYS A 263 -6.83 20.60 16.12
C LYS A 263 -5.97 20.97 17.33
N ASP A 264 -5.56 20.01 18.14
CA ASP A 264 -4.69 20.17 19.32
C ASP A 264 -3.23 20.55 18.97
N VAL A 265 -2.80 20.22 17.75
CA VAL A 265 -1.45 20.46 17.22
C VAL A 265 -1.42 21.50 16.09
N GLN A 266 -2.51 22.22 15.86
CA GLN A 266 -2.60 23.26 14.84
C GLN A 266 -1.49 24.32 15.02
N GLY A 267 -0.77 24.62 13.94
CA GLY A 267 0.35 25.56 13.89
C GLY A 267 1.66 25.04 14.48
N LYS A 268 1.70 23.78 14.94
CA LYS A 268 2.86 23.18 15.62
C LYS A 268 3.55 22.09 14.80
N LEU A 269 2.94 21.61 13.71
CA LEU A 269 3.49 20.53 12.92
C LEU A 269 4.77 20.96 12.21
N ALA A 270 5.84 20.19 12.42
CA ALA A 270 7.10 20.31 11.71
C ALA A 270 7.03 19.71 10.30
N GLY A 271 6.18 18.69 10.09
CA GLY A 271 5.98 18.11 8.78
C GLY A 271 4.58 17.53 8.57
N VAL A 272 4.11 17.53 7.33
CA VAL A 272 2.86 16.90 6.89
C VAL A 272 3.19 16.07 5.65
N LEU A 273 2.74 14.82 5.64
CA LEU A 273 2.95 13.85 4.59
C LEU A 273 1.60 13.26 4.17
N SER A 274 1.45 12.88 2.91
CA SER A 274 0.24 12.19 2.45
C SER A 274 0.47 11.43 1.14
N ASN A 275 -0.14 10.26 1.00
CA ASN A 275 -0.46 9.69 -0.30
C ASN A 275 -2.00 9.73 -0.45
N PRO A 276 -2.57 10.87 -0.90
CA PRO A 276 -4.01 11.05 -0.99
C PRO A 276 -4.58 10.38 -2.26
N PRO A 277 -5.90 10.16 -2.34
CA PRO A 277 -6.51 9.72 -3.59
C PRO A 277 -6.35 10.79 -4.68
N TYR A 278 -5.79 10.39 -5.82
CA TYR A 278 -5.43 11.31 -6.91
C TYR A 278 -5.84 10.83 -8.31
N ILE A 279 -6.53 9.68 -8.41
CA ILE A 279 -6.91 9.10 -9.70
C ILE A 279 -8.22 9.75 -10.16
N PRO A 280 -8.32 10.26 -11.40
CA PRO A 280 -9.57 10.75 -11.95
C PRO A 280 -10.65 9.66 -11.92
N SER A 281 -11.88 9.99 -11.49
CA SER A 281 -12.96 8.99 -11.34
C SER A 281 -13.23 8.20 -12.64
N GLY A 282 -13.06 8.85 -13.80
CA GLY A 282 -13.23 8.21 -15.11
C GLY A 282 -12.18 7.15 -15.44
N ASP A 283 -11.00 7.22 -14.83
CA ASP A 283 -9.87 6.33 -15.11
C ASP A 283 -9.90 5.06 -14.24
N ILE A 284 -10.66 5.07 -13.13
CA ILE A 284 -10.72 3.95 -12.17
C ILE A 284 -11.13 2.63 -12.84
N SER A 285 -12.08 2.67 -13.78
CA SER A 285 -12.52 1.48 -14.51
C SER A 285 -11.46 0.89 -15.45
N GLY A 286 -10.43 1.65 -15.79
CA GLY A 286 -9.30 1.22 -16.62
C GLY A 286 -8.13 0.65 -15.81
N LEU A 287 -8.19 0.67 -14.48
CA LEU A 287 -7.17 0.08 -13.63
C LEU A 287 -7.18 -1.45 -13.74
N GLN A 288 -6.03 -2.07 -13.44
CA GLN A 288 -5.93 -3.51 -13.26
C GLN A 288 -7.02 -4.01 -12.30
N ALA A 289 -7.58 -5.18 -12.60
CA ALA A 289 -8.65 -5.77 -11.79
C ALA A 289 -8.28 -5.87 -10.30
N GLU A 290 -7.03 -6.22 -9.98
CA GLU A 290 -6.49 -6.24 -8.62
C GLU A 290 -6.71 -4.91 -7.89
N VAL A 291 -6.54 -3.78 -8.58
CA VAL A 291 -6.66 -2.44 -7.98
C VAL A 291 -8.11 -1.98 -8.05
N GLY A 292 -8.66 -1.84 -9.26
CA GLY A 292 -9.98 -1.21 -9.47
C GLY A 292 -11.17 -2.00 -8.90
N GLN A 293 -11.02 -3.31 -8.64
CA GLN A 293 -12.10 -4.14 -8.10
C GLN A 293 -11.94 -4.48 -6.61
N HIS A 294 -10.74 -4.39 -6.03
CA HIS A 294 -10.50 -4.87 -4.66
C HIS A 294 -9.95 -3.81 -3.71
N GLU A 295 -9.19 -2.83 -4.20
CA GLU A 295 -8.70 -1.76 -3.34
C GLU A 295 -9.80 -0.73 -3.06
N PRO A 296 -9.78 -0.07 -1.89
CA PRO A 296 -10.86 0.85 -1.52
C PRO A 296 -10.89 2.06 -2.46
N ILE A 297 -12.03 2.28 -3.13
CA ILE A 297 -12.25 3.46 -3.98
C ILE A 297 -11.93 4.76 -3.23
N LEU A 298 -12.21 4.82 -1.93
CA LEU A 298 -11.88 5.95 -1.05
C LEU A 298 -10.38 6.32 -1.06
N ALA A 299 -9.48 5.36 -1.29
CA ALA A 299 -8.04 5.60 -1.35
C ALA A 299 -7.52 5.83 -2.79
N LEU A 300 -8.39 5.77 -3.79
CA LEU A 300 -8.03 5.88 -5.21
C LEU A 300 -8.64 7.13 -5.86
N ASP A 301 -9.94 7.35 -5.67
CA ASP A 301 -10.74 8.34 -6.39
C ASP A 301 -10.49 9.78 -5.89
N GLY A 302 -9.72 10.54 -6.64
CA GLY A 302 -9.46 11.97 -6.38
C GLY A 302 -10.52 12.90 -6.99
N GLY A 303 -11.67 12.37 -7.41
CA GLY A 303 -12.75 13.09 -8.08
C GLY A 303 -12.55 13.24 -9.58
N ILE A 304 -13.37 14.11 -10.22
CA ILE A 304 -13.48 14.22 -11.68
C ILE A 304 -12.12 14.42 -12.37
N SER A 305 -11.27 15.28 -11.80
CA SER A 305 -9.92 15.58 -12.31
C SER A 305 -8.80 14.91 -11.50
N GLY A 306 -9.14 14.11 -10.49
CA GLY A 306 -8.15 13.51 -9.59
C GLY A 306 -7.48 14.50 -8.63
N THR A 307 -8.00 15.73 -8.48
CA THR A 307 -7.34 16.80 -7.72
C THR A 307 -8.08 17.27 -6.47
N ASN A 308 -9.25 16.71 -6.15
CA ASN A 308 -10.08 17.23 -5.07
C ASN A 308 -9.37 17.23 -3.72
N ASP A 309 -8.82 16.08 -3.32
CA ASP A 309 -8.12 15.94 -2.05
C ASP A 309 -6.75 16.62 -2.06
N LEU A 310 -6.07 16.67 -3.22
CA LEU A 310 -4.82 17.43 -3.39
C LEU A 310 -5.03 18.92 -3.09
N LEU A 311 -6.06 19.52 -3.68
CA LEU A 311 -6.41 20.92 -3.45
C LEU A 311 -6.83 21.15 -1.99
N HIS A 312 -7.65 20.26 -1.43
CA HIS A 312 -8.05 20.31 -0.02
C HIS A 312 -6.83 20.31 0.92
N LEU A 313 -5.84 19.46 0.65
CA LEU A 313 -4.61 19.40 1.42
C LEU A 313 -3.80 20.69 1.30
N ILE A 314 -3.56 21.18 0.07
CA ILE A 314 -2.85 22.45 -0.19
C ILE A 314 -3.53 23.61 0.54
N ASP A 315 -4.86 23.66 0.52
CA ASP A 315 -5.65 24.71 1.16
C ASP A 315 -5.52 24.73 2.68
N GLY A 316 -5.51 23.56 3.31
CA GLY A 316 -5.51 23.44 4.77
C GLY A 316 -4.13 23.40 5.40
N VAL A 317 -3.11 22.87 4.71
CA VAL A 317 -1.81 22.53 5.31
C VAL A 317 -1.06 23.75 5.84
N ALA A 318 -1.23 24.92 5.21
CA ALA A 318 -0.63 26.17 5.66
C ALA A 318 -1.09 26.56 7.07
N SER A 319 -2.30 26.19 7.49
CA SER A 319 -2.84 26.52 8.82
C SER A 319 -2.33 25.64 9.95
N ILE A 320 -1.86 24.42 9.63
CA ILE A 320 -1.42 23.42 10.62
C ILE A 320 0.10 23.37 10.79
N LEU A 321 0.87 23.73 9.76
CA LEU A 321 2.32 23.74 9.83
C LEU A 321 2.85 24.90 10.68
N LYS A 322 3.96 24.67 11.38
CA LYS A 322 4.80 25.73 11.92
C LYS A 322 5.50 26.48 10.78
N PRO A 323 5.92 27.75 10.95
CA PRO A 323 6.80 28.42 9.99
C PRO A 323 8.05 27.57 9.70
N GLY A 324 8.42 27.41 8.43
CA GLY A 324 9.50 26.52 8.00
C GLY A 324 9.15 25.03 8.01
N GLY A 325 7.91 24.66 8.34
CA GLY A 325 7.44 23.27 8.31
C GLY A 325 7.40 22.69 6.90
N PHE A 326 7.59 21.38 6.82
CA PHE A 326 7.69 20.62 5.59
C PHE A 326 6.34 20.03 5.15
N PHE A 327 6.03 20.09 3.87
CA PHE A 327 4.88 19.39 3.29
C PHE A 327 5.34 18.56 2.10
N ALA A 328 4.98 17.28 2.08
CA ALA A 328 5.13 16.45 0.89
C ALA A 328 3.92 15.56 0.65
N PHE A 329 3.58 15.34 -0.61
CA PHE A 329 2.48 14.47 -0.99
C PHE A 329 2.66 13.87 -2.37
N GLU A 330 2.06 12.71 -2.59
CA GLU A 330 2.09 11.99 -3.86
C GLU A 330 1.05 12.53 -4.85
N THR A 331 1.37 12.48 -6.14
CA THR A 331 0.54 12.93 -7.26
C THR A 331 0.72 12.06 -8.49
N ASN A 332 -0.24 12.16 -9.41
CA ASN A 332 -0.29 11.40 -10.65
C ASN A 332 0.27 12.19 -11.84
N GLY A 333 1.55 11.98 -12.16
CA GLY A 333 2.18 12.46 -13.38
C GLY A 333 2.36 13.97 -13.50
N GLU A 334 3.07 14.37 -14.55
CA GLU A 334 3.56 15.74 -14.73
C GLU A 334 2.45 16.77 -14.95
N LYS A 335 1.35 16.38 -15.61
CA LYS A 335 0.23 17.30 -15.89
C LYS A 335 -0.47 17.75 -14.61
N GLN A 336 -0.78 16.80 -13.72
CA GLN A 336 -1.39 17.12 -12.43
C GLN A 336 -0.44 17.98 -11.61
N CYS A 337 0.87 17.69 -11.68
CA CYS A 337 1.87 18.50 -11.02
C CYS A 337 1.84 19.97 -11.45
N LYS A 338 1.92 20.22 -12.76
CA LYS A 338 1.92 21.59 -13.29
C LYS A 338 0.67 22.36 -12.88
N PHE A 339 -0.49 21.71 -12.94
CA PHE A 339 -1.75 22.31 -12.47
C PHE A 339 -1.68 22.73 -10.99
N LEU A 340 -1.16 21.87 -10.10
CA LEU A 340 -1.05 22.18 -8.68
C LEU A 340 -0.06 23.30 -8.40
N VAL A 341 1.04 23.38 -9.14
CA VAL A 341 2.00 24.50 -9.07
C VAL A 341 1.30 25.81 -9.43
N GLU A 342 0.65 25.85 -10.59
CA GLU A 342 -0.09 27.05 -11.04
C GLU A 342 -1.17 27.45 -10.04
N TYR A 343 -1.87 26.48 -9.45
CA TYR A 343 -2.85 26.73 -8.40
C TYR A 343 -2.22 27.37 -7.16
N ILE A 344 -1.10 26.83 -6.66
CA ILE A 344 -0.40 27.36 -5.47
C ILE A 344 0.10 28.79 -5.73
N GLU A 345 0.67 29.04 -6.90
CA GLU A 345 1.20 30.37 -7.26
C GLU A 345 0.10 31.43 -7.31
N ASN A 346 -1.09 31.08 -7.83
CA ASN A 346 -2.20 32.01 -8.00
C ASN A 346 -3.03 32.18 -6.72
N GLU A 347 -3.38 31.08 -6.05
CA GLU A 347 -4.35 31.08 -4.94
C GLU A 347 -3.68 31.13 -3.56
N LYS A 348 -2.39 30.77 -3.46
CA LYS A 348 -1.62 30.74 -2.21
C LYS A 348 -0.29 31.52 -2.29
N PRO A 349 -0.25 32.73 -2.88
CA PRO A 349 1.00 33.45 -3.10
C PRO A 349 1.75 33.68 -1.78
N GLY A 350 3.03 33.31 -1.77
CA GLY A 350 3.92 33.45 -0.61
C GLY A 350 3.64 32.49 0.56
N SER A 351 2.62 31.62 0.50
CA SER A 351 2.33 30.67 1.58
C SER A 351 3.37 29.56 1.69
N PHE A 352 3.94 29.17 0.56
CA PHE A 352 4.96 28.13 0.44
C PHE A 352 6.18 28.64 -0.31
N ARG A 353 7.33 27.99 -0.08
CA ARG A 353 8.61 28.22 -0.76
C ARG A 353 9.29 26.88 -1.08
N ASP A 354 10.35 26.94 -1.88
CA ASP A 354 11.20 25.79 -2.23
C ASP A 354 10.38 24.61 -2.82
N MET A 355 9.41 24.93 -3.68
CA MET A 355 8.55 23.95 -4.33
C MET A 355 9.36 23.12 -5.33
N ASN A 356 9.39 21.80 -5.13
CA ASN A 356 10.05 20.88 -6.06
C ASN A 356 9.11 19.75 -6.46
N ILE A 357 9.15 19.41 -7.75
CA ILE A 357 8.57 18.18 -8.29
C ILE A 357 9.69 17.14 -8.31
N VAL A 358 9.45 16.01 -7.66
CA VAL A 358 10.37 14.89 -7.61
C VAL A 358 9.73 13.73 -8.35
N SER A 359 10.29 13.37 -9.50
CA SER A 359 9.80 12.22 -10.26
C SER A 359 10.33 10.93 -9.70
N ASP A 360 9.45 9.94 -9.60
CA ASP A 360 9.87 8.56 -9.43
C ASP A 360 10.52 8.02 -10.72
N PHE A 361 11.22 6.90 -10.57
CA PHE A 361 11.66 6.09 -11.70
C PHE A 361 10.87 4.78 -11.67
N ALA A 362 9.57 4.81 -12.00
CA ALA A 362 8.85 3.58 -12.27
C ALA A 362 9.33 2.99 -13.61
N VAL A 363 9.89 1.78 -13.57
CA VAL A 363 10.46 1.10 -14.75
C VAL A 363 9.37 0.63 -15.74
N ASN A 364 8.10 0.54 -15.33
CA ASN A 364 6.97 0.29 -16.22
C ASN A 364 5.65 0.76 -15.55
N ALA A 365 4.93 1.65 -16.25
CA ALA A 365 3.62 2.25 -15.91
C ALA A 365 3.66 3.51 -15.01
N THR A 366 3.02 4.56 -15.54
CA THR A 366 2.67 5.89 -14.99
C THR A 366 3.67 6.51 -13.99
N LEU A 367 4.44 7.49 -14.45
CA LEU A 367 5.27 8.35 -13.57
C LEU A 367 4.41 8.90 -12.43
N GLN A 368 4.71 8.53 -11.19
CA GLN A 368 4.17 9.21 -10.02
C GLN A 368 5.20 10.24 -9.55
N ASN A 369 4.70 11.38 -9.11
CA ASN A 369 5.55 12.48 -8.70
C ASN A 369 5.24 12.81 -7.25
N SER A 370 6.28 13.06 -6.45
CA SER A 370 6.14 13.64 -5.13
C SER A 370 6.33 15.15 -5.21
N PHE A 371 5.40 15.89 -4.60
CA PHE A 371 5.60 17.31 -4.31
C PHE A 371 6.28 17.48 -2.98
N ARG A 372 7.14 18.49 -2.89
CA ARG A 372 7.58 19.01 -1.59
C ARG A 372 7.62 20.52 -1.58
N MET A 373 7.33 21.09 -0.42
CA MET A 373 7.39 22.54 -0.18
C MET A 373 7.61 22.85 1.30
N LEU A 374 8.12 24.05 1.59
CA LEU A 374 8.28 24.57 2.95
C LEU A 374 7.30 25.72 3.18
N LYS A 375 6.70 25.80 4.38
CA LYS A 375 5.86 26.95 4.75
C LYS A 375 6.70 28.21 4.99
N SER A 376 6.30 29.34 4.41
CA SER A 376 6.95 30.64 4.61
C SER A 376 6.74 31.22 6.03
N SER A 377 7.67 32.04 6.50
CA SER A 377 7.54 32.76 7.77
C SER A 377 6.84 34.14 7.62
N ARG A 378 6.28 34.67 8.72
CA ARG A 378 5.57 35.98 8.72
C ARG A 378 6.47 37.17 8.36
N GLU A 379 7.73 37.15 8.79
CA GLU A 379 8.71 38.22 8.51
C GLU A 379 9.13 38.25 7.03
N GLN A 380 9.01 37.12 6.34
CA GLN A 380 9.34 36.99 4.92
C GLN A 380 8.16 37.36 4.00
N LEU A 381 6.91 37.20 4.47
CA LEU A 381 5.72 37.68 3.76
C LEU A 381 5.72 39.22 3.57
N SER A 382 6.45 39.96 4.43
CA SER A 382 6.60 41.42 4.34
C SER A 382 7.70 41.92 3.39
N GLN A 383 8.48 41.03 2.74
CA GLN A 383 9.64 41.41 1.91
C GLN A 383 9.61 40.94 0.45
N LEU A 384 8.50 40.40 -0.07
CA LEU A 384 8.48 39.82 -1.42
C LEU A 384 8.51 40.89 -2.55
N PRO A 385 9.45 40.80 -3.52
CA PRO A 385 9.22 41.27 -4.87
C PRO A 385 8.23 40.34 -5.61
N GLN A 386 7.67 40.86 -6.72
CA GLN A 386 6.72 40.26 -7.67
C GLN A 386 7.04 38.80 -8.11
N PRO A 387 6.04 38.04 -8.65
CA PRO A 387 6.06 36.57 -8.73
C PRO A 387 7.14 36.00 -9.68
N GLY A 388 7.66 34.84 -9.28
CA GLY A 388 8.67 34.05 -10.01
C GLY A 388 9.51 33.22 -9.05
N MET A 389 8.98 32.11 -8.54
CA MET A 389 9.80 31.11 -7.83
C MET A 389 10.25 30.03 -8.81
N GLU A 390 11.54 29.68 -8.80
CA GLU A 390 12.07 28.57 -9.59
C GLU A 390 11.51 27.23 -9.09
N VAL A 391 10.60 26.62 -9.85
CA VAL A 391 10.19 25.23 -9.64
C VAL A 391 11.25 24.32 -10.23
N ASN A 392 12.06 23.72 -9.36
CA ASN A 392 13.11 22.81 -9.77
C ASN A 392 12.58 21.37 -9.84
N THR A 393 12.85 20.69 -10.95
CA THR A 393 12.64 19.25 -11.07
C THR A 393 13.87 18.53 -10.55
N LEU A 394 13.75 17.83 -9.42
CA LEU A 394 14.86 17.11 -8.82
C LEU A 394 14.78 15.62 -9.18
N LYS A 395 15.86 15.09 -9.75
CA LYS A 395 16.05 13.65 -9.92
C LYS A 395 16.83 13.11 -8.73
N LEU A 396 16.18 12.32 -7.88
CA LEU A 396 16.90 11.58 -6.85
C LEU A 396 17.71 10.45 -7.52
N PRO A 397 18.93 10.14 -7.03
CA PRO A 397 19.69 9.01 -7.55
C PRO A 397 18.92 7.71 -7.35
N ILE A 398 18.88 6.87 -8.39
CA ILE A 398 18.25 5.54 -8.35
C ILE A 398 18.96 4.72 -7.27
N LYS A 399 18.29 4.49 -6.14
CA LYS A 399 18.69 3.43 -5.21
C LYS A 399 18.24 2.10 -5.83
N PRO A 400 19.09 1.05 -5.83
CA PRO A 400 18.64 -0.27 -6.26
C PRO A 400 17.42 -0.69 -5.44
N ALA A 401 16.46 -1.37 -6.08
CA ALA A 401 15.31 -1.93 -5.40
C ALA A 401 15.79 -2.71 -4.17
N ARG A 402 15.32 -2.34 -2.98
CA ARG A 402 15.72 -2.97 -1.71
C ARG A 402 14.96 -4.27 -1.45
N TYR A 403 14.61 -5.01 -2.51
CA TYR A 403 13.90 -6.28 -2.37
C TYR A 403 14.77 -7.46 -2.84
N PRO A 404 14.74 -8.59 -2.12
CA PRO A 404 15.37 -9.83 -2.56
C PRO A 404 14.70 -10.47 -3.79
#